data_AF-A0A078M8L3-F1
#
_entry.id   AF-A0A078M8L3-F1
#
_cell.length_a   1.000
_cell.length_b   1.000
_cell.length_c   1.000
_cell.angle_alpha   90.00
_cell.angle_beta   90.00
_cell.angle_gamma   90.00
#
_symmetry.space_group_name_H-M   'P 1'
#
loop_
_entity.id
_entity.type
_entity.pdbx_description
1 polymer ?
#
loop_
_entity_poly.entity_id
_entity_poly.type
_entity_poly.pdbx_seq_one_letter_code
_entity_poly.pdbx_strand_id
1 'polypeptide(L)'
;MIKRNCAKCGHSVPKNASFCPSCGSDLTVEGSIIETTLKQRLSQKRPAFLSKEKMPAWKKRMIALLITVVVLIIAAHSTIRAALSPERQVTKLIHAYTNINTEKFYDMLVMPKKVTYDEKIYMKFLFNVDREMDGKFAEKLEKIAQEVVDTGEKKIFSVPATDFNDAMAVFEVRPAKKWGFYNTVKFAPITYDTAIVTDMQGVKLDLLDKEYIFRGHDIELGKFLPGDYPYTVFVTNKWISRDYPQTLRVPNSVKGAKLDFMSWNQVARLKTNVPDSMLFINDEPTEKTVAEVKELGPIVKNTVRVYAEYNNDKGQKVRTATKYLKPGEVVDLSFPTVGKDNTTKSSGKISRSSAESFVKRYRRVYERALNTNTIKPIETYLVEGSAYAEKMNAYFVVPRPIEQFKYNFIGITNQNTVIEADKAFVTTVEEYYYTGADDQSVLNTVTKTYELHLDVTNNYVVYNVVESR
;
A
#
# COMPACT_ATOMS: atom_id res chain seq x y z
N MET A 1 64.20 2.50 -86.51
CA MET A 1 63.79 2.15 -87.90
C MET A 1 62.81 0.99 -87.84
N ILE A 2 61.58 1.16 -88.35
CA ILE A 2 60.56 0.10 -88.32
C ILE A 2 60.82 -0.88 -89.46
N LYS A 3 61.02 -2.16 -89.13
CA LYS A 3 61.21 -3.26 -90.09
C LYS A 3 59.96 -4.14 -90.13
N ARG A 4 59.63 -4.72 -91.29
CA ARG A 4 58.63 -5.77 -91.46
C ARG A 4 59.30 -7.03 -91.99
N ASN A 5 58.75 -8.21 -91.73
CA ASN A 5 59.29 -9.44 -92.29
C ASN A 5 58.52 -9.80 -93.58
N CYS A 6 59.23 -10.27 -94.61
CA CYS A 6 58.61 -10.77 -95.82
C CYS A 6 57.72 -11.98 -95.49
N ALA A 7 56.44 -11.95 -95.87
CA ALA A 7 55.52 -13.05 -95.61
C ALA A 7 55.90 -14.37 -96.31
N LYS A 8 56.71 -14.31 -97.38
CA LYS A 8 57.11 -15.48 -98.17
C LYS A 8 58.35 -16.19 -97.61
N CYS A 9 59.36 -15.44 -97.13
CA CYS A 9 60.62 -16.02 -96.69
C CYS A 9 61.06 -15.63 -95.27
N GLY A 10 60.32 -14.74 -94.60
CA GLY A 10 60.62 -14.29 -93.23
C GLY A 10 61.76 -13.27 -93.10
N HIS A 11 62.44 -12.90 -94.20
CA HIS A 11 63.55 -11.96 -94.15
C HIS A 11 63.10 -10.55 -93.75
N SER A 12 63.85 -9.88 -92.85
CA SER A 12 63.49 -8.57 -92.31
C SER A 12 63.87 -7.45 -93.27
N VAL A 13 62.87 -6.70 -93.73
CA VAL A 13 62.99 -5.62 -94.72
C VAL A 13 62.48 -4.28 -94.16
N PRO A 14 63.00 -3.14 -94.65
CA PRO A 14 62.45 -1.83 -94.34
C PRO A 14 60.96 -1.74 -94.70
N LYS A 15 60.16 -1.06 -93.87
CA LYS A 15 58.69 -0.99 -94.03
C LYS A 15 58.24 -0.42 -95.40
N ASN A 16 59.07 0.39 -96.03
CA ASN A 16 58.83 1.04 -97.33
C ASN A 16 59.49 0.33 -98.53
N ALA A 17 60.08 -0.86 -98.35
CA ALA A 17 60.62 -1.62 -99.47
C ALA A 17 59.48 -2.20 -100.32
N SER A 18 59.55 -1.96 -101.63
CA SER A 18 58.60 -2.46 -102.64
C SER A 18 58.87 -3.92 -103.02
N PHE A 19 60.08 -4.43 -102.83
CA PHE A 19 60.42 -5.84 -103.10
C PHE A 19 61.32 -6.42 -101.99
N CYS A 20 61.25 -7.74 -101.77
CA CYS A 20 62.16 -8.43 -100.85
C CYS A 20 63.51 -8.68 -101.53
N PRO A 21 64.64 -8.15 -101.02
CA PRO A 21 65.95 -8.32 -101.65
C PRO A 21 66.46 -9.76 -101.59
N SER A 22 65.93 -10.58 -100.67
CA SER A 22 66.38 -11.96 -100.48
C SER A 22 65.64 -12.98 -101.33
N CYS A 23 64.40 -12.72 -101.74
CA CYS A 23 63.61 -13.67 -102.55
C CYS A 23 62.85 -13.06 -103.74
N GLY A 24 63.01 -11.76 -103.98
CA GLY A 24 62.42 -11.05 -105.13
C GLY A 24 60.91 -10.83 -105.06
N SER A 25 60.22 -11.21 -103.99
CA SER A 25 58.77 -11.08 -103.89
C SER A 25 58.34 -9.61 -103.77
N ASP A 26 57.35 -9.20 -104.57
CA ASP A 26 56.69 -7.89 -104.50
C ASP A 26 55.94 -7.73 -103.16
N LEU A 27 56.19 -6.63 -102.47
CA LEU A 27 55.62 -6.30 -101.16
C LEU A 27 54.70 -5.06 -101.22
N THR A 28 54.36 -4.59 -102.43
CA THR A 28 53.47 -3.43 -102.66
C THR A 28 51.99 -3.80 -102.69
N VAL A 29 51.67 -5.10 -102.71
CA VAL A 29 50.28 -5.61 -102.75
C VAL A 29 49.81 -6.00 -101.34
N GLU A 30 49.64 -5.02 -100.47
CA GLU A 30 48.95 -5.16 -99.18
C GLU A 30 47.79 -4.16 -99.10
N GLY A 31 46.70 -4.50 -99.79
CA GLY A 31 45.44 -3.77 -99.72
C GLY A 31 44.37 -4.41 -100.59
N SER A 32 43.52 -5.24 -99.98
CA SER A 32 42.13 -5.57 -100.40
C SER A 32 41.71 -7.05 -100.49
N ILE A 33 42.38 -8.02 -99.86
CA ILE A 33 41.82 -9.39 -99.84
C ILE A 33 42.05 -10.13 -98.51
N ILE A 34 41.66 -9.55 -97.37
CA ILE A 34 41.41 -10.33 -96.14
C ILE A 34 40.30 -9.66 -95.32
N GLU A 35 39.08 -9.64 -95.83
CA GLU A 35 37.89 -9.32 -95.00
C GLU A 35 36.84 -10.44 -94.98
N THR A 36 37.13 -11.61 -95.58
CA THR A 36 36.12 -12.66 -95.79
C THR A 36 36.36 -13.96 -95.01
N THR A 37 37.35 -14.04 -94.12
CA THR A 37 37.69 -15.32 -93.44
C THR A 37 38.08 -15.22 -91.96
N LEU A 38 37.66 -14.16 -91.24
CA LEU A 38 37.78 -14.10 -89.77
C LEU A 38 36.44 -14.07 -89.01
N LYS A 39 35.32 -13.72 -89.67
CA LYS A 39 33.98 -13.77 -89.02
C LYS A 39 33.43 -15.20 -88.85
N GLN A 40 34.02 -16.20 -89.51
CA GLN A 40 33.48 -17.57 -89.53
C GLN A 40 34.22 -18.56 -88.62
N ARG A 41 35.33 -18.17 -87.96
CA ARG A 41 36.10 -19.06 -87.06
C ARG A 41 36.18 -18.63 -85.59
N LEU A 42 35.56 -17.51 -85.20
CA LEU A 42 35.47 -17.07 -83.80
C LEU A 42 34.13 -17.40 -83.10
N SER A 43 33.23 -18.16 -83.75
CA SER A 43 31.92 -18.50 -83.17
C SER A 43 31.83 -19.90 -82.52
N GLN A 44 32.90 -20.70 -82.52
CA GLN A 44 32.82 -22.08 -82.05
C GLN A 44 33.84 -22.41 -80.96
N LYS A 45 33.46 -22.09 -79.72
CA LYS A 45 33.76 -22.76 -78.45
C LYS A 45 33.68 -21.73 -77.31
N ARG A 46 32.45 -21.43 -76.90
CA ARG A 46 32.19 -21.14 -75.48
C ARG A 46 31.69 -22.44 -74.86
N PRO A 47 32.15 -22.81 -73.64
CA PRO A 47 31.57 -23.92 -72.91
C PRO A 47 30.07 -23.68 -72.79
N ALA A 48 29.28 -24.76 -72.87
CA ALA A 48 27.84 -24.74 -72.72
C ALA A 48 27.47 -24.14 -71.35
N PHE A 49 27.32 -22.82 -71.31
CA PHE A 49 26.64 -22.12 -70.25
C PHE A 49 25.18 -22.56 -70.36
N LEU A 50 24.76 -23.40 -69.43
CA LEU A 50 23.37 -23.79 -69.12
C LEU A 50 22.36 -23.03 -69.97
N SER A 51 21.86 -23.66 -71.05
CA SER A 51 20.76 -23.10 -71.81
C SER A 51 19.58 -22.93 -70.85
N LYS A 52 19.31 -21.68 -70.47
CA LYS A 52 18.11 -21.31 -69.72
C LYS A 52 16.94 -21.65 -70.64
N GLU A 53 16.36 -22.84 -70.47
CA GLU A 53 15.06 -23.17 -71.07
C GLU A 53 14.12 -22.02 -70.72
N LYS A 54 13.58 -21.35 -71.75
CA LYS A 54 12.62 -20.27 -71.55
C LYS A 54 11.38 -20.90 -70.93
N MET A 55 11.22 -20.73 -69.61
CA MET A 55 10.05 -21.20 -68.87
C MET A 55 8.76 -20.86 -69.62
N PRO A 56 7.85 -21.83 -69.83
CA PRO A 56 6.54 -21.60 -70.44
C PRO A 56 5.79 -20.47 -69.73
N ALA A 57 5.06 -19.63 -70.46
CA ALA A 57 4.37 -18.46 -69.91
C ALA A 57 3.38 -18.83 -68.77
N TRP A 58 2.78 -20.03 -68.80
CA TRP A 58 1.93 -20.53 -67.73
C TRP A 58 2.70 -20.81 -66.44
N LYS A 59 3.92 -21.37 -66.52
CA LYS A 59 4.78 -21.57 -65.34
C LYS A 59 5.21 -20.23 -64.75
N LYS A 60 5.42 -19.18 -65.57
CA LYS A 60 5.70 -17.82 -65.09
C LYS A 60 4.50 -17.20 -64.37
N ARG A 61 3.28 -17.40 -64.88
CA ARG A 61 2.03 -16.94 -64.23
C ARG A 61 1.78 -17.70 -62.93
N MET A 62 2.05 -19.01 -62.89
CA MET A 62 1.95 -19.83 -61.66
C MET A 62 2.98 -19.42 -60.61
N ILE A 63 4.23 -19.15 -61.01
CA ILE A 63 5.25 -18.63 -60.08
C ILE A 63 4.87 -17.23 -59.59
N ALA A 64 4.38 -16.34 -60.47
CA ALA A 64 3.92 -15.02 -60.06
C ALA A 64 2.77 -15.12 -59.04
N LEU A 65 1.78 -15.98 -59.30
CA LEU A 65 0.67 -16.24 -58.37
C LEU A 65 1.19 -16.80 -57.03
N LEU A 66 2.10 -17.77 -57.06
CA LEU A 66 2.70 -18.35 -55.86
C LEU A 66 3.43 -17.29 -55.03
N ILE A 67 4.23 -16.44 -55.66
CA ILE A 67 4.94 -15.34 -55.00
C ILE A 67 3.93 -14.37 -54.38
N THR A 68 2.88 -13.99 -55.10
CA THR A 68 1.82 -13.11 -54.57
C THR A 68 1.14 -13.73 -53.34
N VAL A 69 0.80 -15.02 -53.38
CA VAL A 69 0.20 -15.74 -52.24
C VAL A 69 1.16 -15.77 -51.05
N VAL A 70 2.44 -16.06 -51.27
CA VAL A 70 3.45 -16.06 -50.20
C VAL A 70 3.59 -14.67 -49.56
N VAL A 71 3.62 -13.60 -50.37
CA VAL A 71 3.67 -12.22 -49.86
C VAL A 71 2.44 -11.89 -49.03
N LEU A 72 1.24 -12.29 -49.48
CA LEU A 72 0.00 -12.12 -48.70
C LEU A 72 0.03 -12.89 -47.38
N ILE A 73 0.56 -14.12 -47.36
CA ILE A 73 0.71 -14.91 -46.14
C ILE A 73 1.69 -14.25 -45.18
N ILE A 74 2.83 -13.73 -45.66
CA ILE A 74 3.81 -13.02 -44.82
C ILE A 74 3.18 -11.74 -44.24
N ALA A 75 2.43 -10.98 -45.05
CA ALA A 75 1.72 -9.79 -44.59
C ALA A 75 0.65 -10.13 -43.54
N ALA A 76 -0.15 -11.18 -43.78
CA ALA A 76 -1.13 -11.68 -42.83
C ALA A 76 -0.47 -12.18 -41.53
N HIS A 77 0.65 -12.90 -41.63
CA HIS A 77 1.39 -13.39 -40.48
C HIS A 77 1.94 -12.23 -39.63
N SER A 78 2.52 -11.22 -40.28
CA SER A 78 3.05 -10.02 -39.62
C SER A 78 1.96 -9.23 -38.90
N THR A 79 0.82 -9.01 -39.56
CA THR A 79 -0.33 -8.29 -38.97
C THR A 79 -0.93 -9.03 -37.78
N ILE A 80 -1.09 -10.35 -37.87
CA ILE A 80 -1.56 -11.17 -36.74
C ILE A 80 -0.56 -11.11 -35.58
N ARG A 81 0.75 -11.26 -35.86
CA ARG A 81 1.79 -11.19 -34.83
C ARG A 81 1.80 -9.84 -34.12
N ALA A 82 1.70 -8.75 -34.88
CA ALA A 82 1.61 -7.40 -34.32
C ALA A 82 0.32 -7.22 -33.50
N ALA A 83 -0.82 -7.72 -33.95
CA ALA A 83 -2.09 -7.61 -33.22
C ALA A 83 -2.12 -8.43 -31.91
N LEU A 84 -1.27 -9.45 -31.81
CA LEU A 84 -1.09 -10.32 -30.64
C LEU A 84 0.15 -9.94 -29.82
N SER A 85 0.85 -8.85 -30.13
CA SER A 85 1.99 -8.42 -29.33
C SER A 85 1.58 -8.08 -27.90
N PRO A 86 2.48 -8.26 -26.90
CA PRO A 86 2.24 -7.85 -25.51
C PRO A 86 1.77 -6.40 -25.40
N GLU A 87 2.45 -5.48 -26.09
CA GLU A 87 2.10 -4.06 -26.18
C GLU A 87 0.64 -3.84 -26.61
N ARG A 88 0.20 -4.47 -27.71
CA ARG A 88 -1.17 -4.33 -28.20
C ARG A 88 -2.21 -4.93 -27.26
N GLN A 89 -1.87 -6.00 -26.56
CA GLN A 89 -2.75 -6.62 -25.58
C GLN A 89 -2.91 -5.73 -24.33
N VAL A 90 -1.81 -5.19 -23.80
CA VAL A 90 -1.83 -4.26 -22.67
C VAL A 90 -2.56 -2.97 -23.04
N THR A 91 -2.27 -2.39 -24.21
CA THR A 91 -2.98 -1.21 -24.71
C THR A 91 -4.50 -1.45 -24.78
N LYS A 92 -4.94 -2.61 -25.27
CA LYS A 92 -6.37 -2.96 -25.31
C LYS A 92 -6.98 -3.08 -23.91
N LEU A 93 -6.27 -3.76 -22.99
CA LEU A 93 -6.69 -3.90 -21.60
C LEU A 93 -6.89 -2.54 -20.93
N ILE A 94 -5.90 -1.64 -21.08
CA ILE A 94 -5.91 -0.30 -20.52
C ILE A 94 -7.00 0.56 -21.14
N HIS A 95 -7.13 0.53 -22.47
CA HIS A 95 -8.20 1.23 -23.16
C HIS A 95 -9.58 0.75 -22.73
N ALA A 96 -9.75 -0.54 -22.40
CA ALA A 96 -11.03 -1.07 -21.95
C ALA A 96 -11.43 -0.54 -20.57
N TYR A 97 -10.51 -0.51 -19.59
CA TYR A 97 -10.87 0.03 -18.27
C TYR A 97 -10.93 1.56 -18.21
N THR A 98 -10.10 2.27 -18.97
CA THR A 98 -10.12 3.74 -19.01
C THR A 98 -11.38 4.29 -19.70
N ASN A 99 -11.94 3.58 -20.68
CA ASN A 99 -13.19 3.95 -21.34
C ASN A 99 -14.44 3.27 -20.76
N ILE A 100 -14.33 2.64 -19.59
CA ILE A 100 -15.45 2.00 -18.88
C ILE A 100 -16.18 0.95 -19.77
N ASN A 101 -15.43 0.23 -20.61
CA ASN A 101 -15.98 -0.88 -21.39
C ASN A 101 -15.82 -2.17 -20.59
N THR A 102 -16.76 -2.42 -19.68
CA THR A 102 -16.72 -3.55 -18.73
C THR A 102 -16.64 -4.90 -19.45
N GLU A 103 -17.53 -5.15 -20.40
CA GLU A 103 -17.60 -6.40 -21.15
C GLU A 103 -16.25 -6.75 -21.81
N LYS A 104 -15.69 -5.83 -22.60
CA LYS A 104 -14.38 -6.06 -23.24
C LYS A 104 -13.26 -6.23 -22.22
N PHE A 105 -13.29 -5.48 -21.13
CA PHE A 105 -12.29 -5.58 -20.09
C PHE A 105 -12.27 -6.98 -19.47
N TYR A 106 -13.43 -7.48 -19.05
CA TYR A 106 -13.56 -8.80 -18.42
C TYR A 106 -13.34 -9.96 -19.39
N ASP A 107 -13.68 -9.82 -20.68
CA ASP A 107 -13.36 -10.80 -21.72
C ASP A 107 -11.85 -11.02 -21.92
N MET A 108 -11.03 -10.02 -21.57
CA MET A 108 -9.58 -10.11 -21.62
C MET A 108 -8.96 -10.74 -20.37
N LEU A 109 -9.75 -10.93 -19.30
CA LEU A 109 -9.29 -11.48 -18.03
C LEU A 109 -9.58 -12.97 -17.90
N VAL A 110 -8.68 -13.69 -17.23
CA VAL A 110 -8.92 -15.05 -16.74
C VAL A 110 -9.40 -14.96 -15.31
N MET A 111 -10.72 -14.85 -15.15
CA MET A 111 -11.35 -14.72 -13.84
C MET A 111 -11.14 -15.98 -12.97
N PRO A 112 -10.69 -15.81 -11.71
CA PRO A 112 -10.62 -16.91 -10.75
C PRO A 112 -12.00 -17.51 -10.47
N LYS A 113 -12.04 -18.80 -10.10
CA LYS A 113 -13.28 -19.43 -9.65
C LYS A 113 -13.65 -18.92 -8.25
N LYS A 114 -14.95 -18.72 -7.99
CA LYS A 114 -15.49 -18.32 -6.67
C LYS A 114 -14.84 -17.03 -6.11
N VAL A 115 -14.83 -15.99 -6.93
CA VAL A 115 -14.40 -14.63 -6.53
C VAL A 115 -15.61 -13.72 -6.44
N THR A 116 -15.64 -12.88 -5.40
CA THR A 116 -16.61 -11.82 -5.21
C THR A 116 -16.03 -10.51 -5.75
N TYR A 117 -16.78 -9.80 -6.59
CA TYR A 117 -16.39 -8.51 -7.12
C TYR A 117 -17.58 -7.74 -7.67
N ASP A 118 -17.38 -6.44 -7.83
CA ASP A 118 -18.22 -5.57 -8.65
C ASP A 118 -17.35 -5.02 -9.79
N GLU A 119 -17.91 -5.04 -11.01
CA GLU A 119 -17.17 -4.71 -12.22
C GLU A 119 -16.62 -3.27 -12.21
N LYS A 120 -17.44 -2.33 -11.76
CA LYS A 120 -17.11 -0.91 -11.75
C LYS A 120 -16.11 -0.61 -10.64
N ILE A 121 -16.27 -1.24 -9.47
CA ILE A 121 -15.36 -1.07 -8.34
C ILE A 121 -13.95 -1.52 -8.71
N TYR A 122 -13.79 -2.69 -9.33
CA TYR A 122 -12.46 -3.17 -9.72
C TYR A 122 -11.83 -2.33 -10.84
N MET A 123 -12.60 -1.89 -11.85
CA MET A 123 -12.08 -0.99 -12.88
C MET A 123 -11.66 0.36 -12.31
N LYS A 124 -12.45 0.93 -11.39
CA LYS A 124 -12.11 2.17 -10.68
C LYS A 124 -10.83 2.01 -9.85
N PHE A 125 -10.65 0.87 -9.21
CA PHE A 125 -9.41 0.54 -8.51
C PHE A 125 -8.21 0.58 -9.47
N LEU A 126 -8.29 -0.10 -10.62
CA LEU A 126 -7.19 -0.09 -11.60
C LEU A 126 -6.89 1.30 -12.15
N PHE A 127 -7.94 2.09 -12.41
CA PHE A 127 -7.79 3.47 -12.84
C PHE A 127 -7.03 4.33 -11.81
N ASN A 128 -7.35 4.16 -10.52
CA ASN A 128 -6.65 4.86 -9.45
C ASN A 128 -5.19 4.43 -9.35
N VAL A 129 -4.92 3.13 -9.42
CA VAL A 129 -3.56 2.57 -9.40
C VAL A 129 -2.73 3.10 -10.57
N ASP A 130 -3.29 3.12 -11.78
CA ASP A 130 -2.62 3.65 -12.96
C ASP A 130 -2.24 5.13 -12.78
N ARG A 131 -3.18 5.93 -12.25
CA ARG A 131 -2.95 7.33 -11.93
C ARG A 131 -1.85 7.52 -10.87
N GLU A 132 -1.83 6.70 -9.83
CA GLU A 132 -0.80 6.73 -8.77
C GLU A 132 0.60 6.33 -9.27
N MET A 133 0.67 5.59 -10.38
CA MET A 133 1.92 5.22 -11.03
C MET A 133 2.43 6.26 -12.02
N ASP A 134 1.83 7.46 -12.07
CA ASP A 134 2.17 8.55 -13.00
C ASP A 134 2.22 8.08 -14.46
N GLY A 135 1.26 7.23 -14.86
CA GLY A 135 1.16 6.69 -16.23
C GLY A 135 2.19 5.60 -16.58
N LYS A 136 2.98 5.12 -15.61
CA LYS A 136 3.97 4.03 -15.81
C LYS A 136 3.35 2.64 -15.73
N PHE A 137 2.04 2.53 -15.51
CA PHE A 137 1.34 1.25 -15.41
C PHE A 137 1.49 0.44 -16.70
N ALA A 138 1.16 1.07 -17.84
CA ALA A 138 1.24 0.46 -19.16
C ALA A 138 2.64 -0.07 -19.46
N GLU A 139 3.64 0.80 -19.37
CA GLU A 139 5.04 0.46 -19.68
C GLU A 139 5.55 -0.71 -18.84
N LYS A 140 5.25 -0.73 -17.53
CA LYS A 140 5.67 -1.83 -16.65
C LYS A 140 4.93 -3.13 -16.96
N LEU A 141 3.61 -3.07 -17.17
CA LEU A 141 2.83 -4.25 -17.50
C LEU A 141 3.24 -4.84 -18.86
N GLU A 142 3.58 -4.00 -19.83
CA GLU A 142 4.11 -4.40 -21.14
C GLU A 142 5.44 -5.13 -21.03
N LYS A 143 6.38 -4.60 -20.22
CA LYS A 143 7.67 -5.28 -19.96
C LYS A 143 7.46 -6.67 -19.36
N ILE A 144 6.60 -6.79 -18.36
CA ILE A 144 6.28 -8.09 -17.75
C ILE A 144 5.61 -9.03 -18.77
N ALA A 145 4.66 -8.54 -19.55
CA ALA A 145 4.00 -9.35 -20.58
C ALA A 145 4.97 -9.82 -21.67
N GLN A 146 5.94 -8.99 -22.04
CA GLN A 146 7.02 -9.35 -22.96
C GLN A 146 7.93 -10.42 -22.37
N GLU A 147 8.37 -10.26 -21.12
CA GLU A 147 9.16 -11.27 -20.41
C GLU A 147 8.45 -12.63 -20.34
N VAL A 148 7.13 -12.64 -20.09
CA VAL A 148 6.31 -13.86 -20.06
C VAL A 148 6.27 -14.55 -21.43
N VAL A 149 6.20 -13.77 -22.53
CA VAL A 149 6.24 -14.31 -23.90
C VAL A 149 7.62 -14.89 -24.23
N ASP A 150 8.69 -14.24 -23.80
CA ASP A 150 10.06 -14.63 -24.12
C ASP A 150 10.51 -15.85 -23.31
N THR A 151 10.15 -15.91 -22.02
CA THR A 151 10.52 -17.00 -21.11
C THR A 151 9.54 -18.16 -21.12
N GLY A 152 8.27 -17.92 -21.44
CA GLY A 152 7.20 -18.89 -21.24
C GLY A 152 6.86 -19.14 -19.77
N GLU A 153 7.34 -18.30 -18.85
CA GLU A 153 7.05 -18.38 -17.42
C GLU A 153 6.00 -17.37 -17.00
N LYS A 154 5.13 -17.73 -16.06
CA LYS A 154 4.18 -16.78 -15.47
C LYS A 154 4.89 -15.77 -14.56
N LYS A 155 4.38 -14.54 -14.50
CA LYS A 155 4.92 -13.46 -13.65
C LYS A 155 3.80 -12.72 -12.92
N ILE A 156 4.11 -12.14 -11.78
CA ILE A 156 3.19 -11.29 -11.02
C ILE A 156 3.53 -9.83 -11.33
N PHE A 157 2.54 -9.06 -11.77
CA PHE A 157 2.61 -7.62 -11.86
C PHE A 157 2.14 -7.02 -10.54
N SER A 158 3.04 -6.31 -9.87
CA SER A 158 2.79 -5.61 -8.61
C SER A 158 3.07 -4.12 -8.74
N VAL A 159 2.34 -3.34 -7.96
CA VAL A 159 2.46 -1.89 -7.88
C VAL A 159 2.95 -1.49 -6.49
N PRO A 160 3.71 -0.39 -6.34
CA PRO A 160 4.04 0.13 -5.01
C PRO A 160 2.74 0.44 -4.26
N ALA A 161 2.57 -0.08 -3.04
CA ALA A 161 1.47 0.39 -2.21
C ALA A 161 1.91 1.63 -1.44
N THR A 162 1.22 2.74 -1.62
CA THR A 162 1.42 3.94 -0.80
C THR A 162 1.05 3.69 0.66
N ASP A 163 0.11 2.77 0.90
CA ASP A 163 -0.56 2.59 2.19
C ASP A 163 0.01 1.41 3.01
N PHE A 164 0.78 0.50 2.41
CA PHE A 164 1.08 -0.81 3.01
C PHE A 164 2.57 -1.16 3.19
N ASN A 165 3.51 -0.23 2.96
CA ASN A 165 4.98 -0.45 2.97
C ASN A 165 5.50 -1.53 1.98
N ASP A 166 4.64 -2.44 1.49
CA ASP A 166 4.94 -3.54 0.58
C ASP A 166 4.23 -3.37 -0.78
N ALA A 167 4.75 -4.01 -1.84
CA ALA A 167 4.13 -3.96 -3.15
C ALA A 167 2.81 -4.76 -3.21
N MET A 168 1.76 -4.17 -3.79
CA MET A 168 0.46 -4.79 -4.00
C MET A 168 0.41 -5.52 -5.34
N ALA A 169 0.10 -6.81 -5.33
CA ALA A 169 -0.06 -7.62 -6.54
C ALA A 169 -1.41 -7.34 -7.23
N VAL A 170 -1.39 -7.07 -8.54
CA VAL A 170 -2.60 -6.69 -9.31
C VAL A 170 -2.98 -7.77 -10.31
N PHE A 171 -2.02 -8.28 -11.09
CA PHE A 171 -2.24 -9.31 -12.09
C PHE A 171 -1.21 -10.44 -11.99
N GLU A 172 -1.64 -11.68 -12.22
CA GLU A 172 -0.78 -12.76 -12.68
C GLU A 172 -0.85 -12.79 -14.22
N VAL A 173 0.29 -12.53 -14.87
CA VAL A 173 0.44 -12.59 -16.32
C VAL A 173 0.90 -13.98 -16.70
N ARG A 174 0.08 -14.67 -17.51
CA ARG A 174 0.28 -16.08 -17.88
C ARG A 174 0.66 -16.21 -19.35
N PRO A 175 1.60 -17.11 -19.69
CA PRO A 175 1.88 -17.44 -21.09
C PRO A 175 0.66 -18.13 -21.71
N ALA A 176 0.40 -17.83 -22.98
CA ALA A 176 -0.64 -18.47 -23.75
C ALA A 176 -0.22 -18.63 -25.21
N LYS A 177 -0.92 -19.52 -25.93
CA LYS A 177 -0.75 -19.71 -27.36
C LYS A 177 -2.07 -19.52 -28.07
N LYS A 178 -2.09 -18.68 -29.10
CA LYS A 178 -3.22 -18.56 -30.03
C LYS A 178 -2.95 -19.42 -31.26
N TRP A 179 -3.89 -20.31 -31.57
CA TRP A 179 -3.81 -21.28 -32.68
C TRP A 179 -2.59 -22.22 -32.64
N GLY A 180 -1.88 -22.31 -31.51
CA GLY A 180 -0.73 -23.21 -31.31
C GLY A 180 0.64 -22.63 -31.68
N PHE A 181 0.72 -21.50 -32.39
CA PHE A 181 1.99 -20.96 -32.91
C PHE A 181 2.21 -19.48 -32.62
N TYR A 182 1.19 -18.71 -32.20
CA TYR A 182 1.39 -17.34 -31.74
C TYR A 182 1.48 -17.29 -30.22
N ASN A 183 2.65 -16.97 -29.70
CA ASN A 183 2.83 -16.68 -28.28
C ASN A 183 2.10 -15.38 -27.93
N THR A 184 1.37 -15.41 -26.82
CA THR A 184 0.52 -14.33 -26.33
C THR A 184 0.44 -14.44 -24.80
N VAL A 185 -0.33 -13.57 -24.16
CA VAL A 185 -0.50 -13.58 -22.70
C VAL A 185 -1.97 -13.62 -22.33
N LYS A 186 -2.22 -14.01 -21.07
CA LYS A 186 -3.52 -13.84 -20.43
C LYS A 186 -3.31 -13.14 -19.09
N PHE A 187 -4.22 -12.25 -18.73
CA PHE A 187 -4.17 -11.51 -17.47
C PHE A 187 -5.16 -12.15 -16.50
N ALA A 188 -4.69 -12.62 -15.35
CA ALA A 188 -5.54 -13.12 -14.28
C ALA A 188 -5.48 -12.13 -13.11
N PRO A 189 -6.59 -11.52 -12.67
CA PRO A 189 -6.56 -10.61 -11.54
C PRO A 189 -6.22 -11.35 -10.24
N ILE A 190 -5.44 -10.70 -9.37
CA ILE A 190 -5.10 -11.24 -8.05
C ILE A 190 -6.27 -11.02 -7.10
N THR A 191 -6.56 -12.03 -6.28
CA THR A 191 -7.65 -12.01 -5.29
C THR A 191 -7.09 -12.03 -3.88
N TYR A 192 -7.85 -11.44 -2.95
CA TYR A 192 -7.49 -11.36 -1.55
C TYR A 192 -8.54 -12.06 -0.69
N ASP A 193 -8.08 -12.82 0.30
CA ASP A 193 -8.97 -13.41 1.29
C ASP A 193 -9.53 -12.31 2.19
N THR A 194 -10.85 -12.32 2.36
CA THR A 194 -11.59 -11.29 3.08
C THR A 194 -12.38 -11.92 4.22
N ALA A 195 -12.30 -11.33 5.41
CA ALA A 195 -13.06 -11.77 6.58
C ALA A 195 -13.54 -10.60 7.43
N ILE A 196 -14.62 -10.83 8.19
CA ILE A 196 -15.06 -9.96 9.27
C ILE A 196 -14.53 -10.55 10.57
N VAL A 197 -13.81 -9.76 11.35
CA VAL A 197 -13.29 -10.14 12.67
C VAL A 197 -14.17 -9.47 13.72
N THR A 198 -14.88 -10.26 14.52
CA THR A 198 -15.84 -9.71 15.48
C THR A 198 -16.13 -10.68 16.62
N ASP A 199 -16.26 -10.16 17.83
CA ASP A 199 -16.77 -10.83 19.03
C ASP A 199 -18.25 -10.49 19.30
N MET A 200 -18.86 -9.68 18.43
CA MET A 200 -20.21 -9.17 18.63
C MET A 200 -21.30 -10.13 18.13
N GLN A 201 -22.49 -10.01 18.69
CA GLN A 201 -23.66 -10.81 18.31
C GLN A 201 -24.83 -9.92 17.89
N GLY A 202 -25.60 -10.36 16.90
CA GLY A 202 -26.85 -9.72 16.49
C GLY A 202 -26.72 -8.47 15.62
N VAL A 203 -25.49 -7.99 15.38
CA VAL A 203 -25.23 -6.95 14.37
C VAL A 203 -25.42 -7.55 12.99
N LYS A 204 -26.12 -6.82 12.11
CA LYS A 204 -26.23 -7.20 10.70
C LYS A 204 -25.34 -6.33 9.85
N LEU A 205 -24.79 -6.90 8.79
CA LEU A 205 -23.98 -6.22 7.81
C LEU A 205 -24.48 -6.61 6.42
N ASP A 206 -24.77 -5.63 5.58
CA ASP A 206 -25.05 -5.85 4.16
C ASP A 206 -23.85 -5.42 3.33
N LEU A 207 -23.28 -6.36 2.58
CA LEU A 207 -22.15 -6.15 1.68
C LEU A 207 -22.46 -6.86 0.37
N LEU A 208 -22.56 -6.09 -0.72
CA LEU A 208 -22.90 -6.58 -2.07
C LEU A 208 -24.22 -7.36 -2.10
N ASP A 209 -25.27 -6.76 -1.52
CA ASP A 209 -26.63 -7.31 -1.45
C ASP A 209 -26.68 -8.67 -0.71
N LYS A 210 -25.72 -8.92 0.20
CA LYS A 210 -25.66 -10.10 1.05
C LYS A 210 -25.65 -9.67 2.50
N GLU A 211 -26.65 -10.15 3.23
CA GLU A 211 -26.76 -9.97 4.67
C GLU A 211 -25.88 -10.99 5.42
N TYR A 212 -25.05 -10.49 6.32
CA TYR A 212 -24.26 -11.25 7.29
C TYR A 212 -24.73 -10.88 8.70
N ILE A 213 -24.97 -11.87 9.53
CA ILE A 213 -25.38 -11.68 10.92
C ILE A 213 -24.24 -12.12 11.82
N PHE A 214 -23.80 -11.23 12.71
CA PHE A 214 -22.67 -11.52 13.60
C PHE A 214 -23.08 -12.50 14.70
N ARG A 215 -22.22 -13.50 14.92
CA ARG A 215 -22.45 -14.63 15.83
C ARG A 215 -21.34 -14.77 16.88
N GLY A 216 -20.59 -13.70 17.13
CA GLY A 216 -19.50 -13.66 18.11
C GLY A 216 -18.23 -14.40 17.67
N HIS A 217 -18.06 -14.64 16.38
CA HIS A 217 -16.85 -15.22 15.79
C HIS A 217 -16.64 -14.65 14.39
N ASP A 218 -15.41 -14.83 13.89
CA ASP A 218 -15.00 -14.37 12.57
C ASP A 218 -15.87 -14.99 11.46
N ILE A 219 -16.20 -14.18 10.45
CA ILE A 219 -16.98 -14.58 9.29
C ILE A 219 -16.10 -14.50 8.05
N GLU A 220 -15.86 -15.65 7.40
CA GLU A 220 -15.16 -15.69 6.12
C GLU A 220 -16.08 -15.18 5.00
N LEU A 221 -15.66 -14.13 4.29
CA LEU A 221 -16.37 -13.60 3.13
C LEU A 221 -15.87 -14.24 1.82
N GLY A 222 -14.75 -14.95 1.88
CA GLY A 222 -14.09 -15.58 0.74
C GLY A 222 -13.16 -14.61 0.02
N LYS A 223 -12.97 -14.84 -1.29
CA LYS A 223 -11.98 -14.12 -2.10
C LYS A 223 -12.60 -12.94 -2.81
N PHE A 224 -11.97 -11.77 -2.70
CA PHE A 224 -12.41 -10.54 -3.35
C PHE A 224 -11.39 -10.05 -4.38
N LEU A 225 -11.88 -9.41 -5.45
CA LEU A 225 -11.02 -8.53 -6.23
C LEU A 225 -10.75 -7.23 -5.47
N PRO A 226 -9.60 -6.58 -5.69
CA PRO A 226 -9.31 -5.29 -5.08
C PRO A 226 -10.36 -4.21 -5.38
N GLY A 227 -10.53 -3.28 -4.46
CA GLY A 227 -11.41 -2.14 -4.60
C GLY A 227 -12.05 -1.68 -3.29
N ASP A 228 -12.81 -0.59 -3.39
CA ASP A 228 -13.52 0.04 -2.28
C ASP A 228 -14.99 -0.39 -2.34
N TYR A 229 -15.38 -1.37 -1.52
CA TYR A 229 -16.71 -1.96 -1.50
C TYR A 229 -17.63 -1.28 -0.48
N PRO A 230 -18.76 -0.71 -0.89
CA PRO A 230 -19.72 -0.16 0.06
C PRO A 230 -20.36 -1.29 0.87
N TYR A 231 -20.55 -1.06 2.16
CA TYR A 231 -21.34 -1.92 3.03
C TYR A 231 -22.12 -1.09 4.04
N THR A 232 -23.21 -1.67 4.56
CA THR A 232 -24.05 -1.03 5.57
C THR A 232 -24.07 -1.89 6.81
N VAL A 233 -23.77 -1.28 7.97
CA VAL A 233 -23.94 -1.95 9.27
C VAL A 233 -25.27 -1.53 9.86
N PHE A 234 -26.10 -2.51 10.19
CA PHE A 234 -27.35 -2.30 10.89
C PHE A 234 -27.12 -2.60 12.37
N VAL A 235 -27.18 -1.53 13.16
CA VAL A 235 -27.14 -1.63 14.61
C VAL A 235 -28.54 -1.45 15.14
N THR A 236 -29.07 -2.51 15.73
CA THR A 236 -30.33 -2.48 16.47
C THR A 236 -30.07 -2.96 17.89
N ASN A 237 -30.19 -2.05 18.86
CA ASN A 237 -30.26 -2.36 20.29
C ASN A 237 -31.47 -1.62 20.90
N LYS A 238 -31.64 -1.71 22.23
CA LYS A 238 -32.79 -1.09 22.93
C LYS A 238 -32.90 0.43 22.68
N TRP A 239 -31.82 1.12 22.35
CA TRP A 239 -31.74 2.59 22.31
C TRP A 239 -31.34 3.17 20.95
N ILE A 240 -30.86 2.31 20.04
CA ILE A 240 -30.29 2.70 18.75
C ILE A 240 -30.83 1.72 17.71
N SER A 241 -31.52 2.25 16.70
CA SER A 241 -31.83 1.52 15.47
C SER A 241 -31.41 2.39 14.30
N ARG A 242 -30.23 2.11 13.72
CA ARG A 242 -29.68 2.89 12.61
C ARG A 242 -28.80 2.08 11.69
N ASP A 243 -28.74 2.60 10.46
CA ASP A 243 -27.95 2.09 9.36
C ASP A 243 -26.73 2.99 9.18
N TYR A 244 -25.55 2.37 9.09
CA TYR A 244 -24.29 3.08 8.96
C TYR A 244 -23.59 2.66 7.67
N PRO A 245 -23.62 3.51 6.62
CA PRO A 245 -22.88 3.25 5.40
C PRO A 245 -21.37 3.42 5.66
N GLN A 246 -20.60 2.47 5.16
CA GLN A 246 -19.16 2.34 5.32
C GLN A 246 -18.54 1.78 4.03
N THR A 247 -17.21 1.75 3.99
CA THR A 247 -16.45 1.24 2.84
C THR A 247 -15.41 0.24 3.30
N LEU A 248 -15.42 -0.95 2.71
CA LEU A 248 -14.43 -1.99 2.87
C LEU A 248 -13.41 -1.87 1.75
N ARG A 249 -12.20 -1.45 2.08
CA ARG A 249 -11.07 -1.44 1.14
C ARG A 249 -10.43 -2.83 1.06
N VAL A 250 -10.29 -3.34 -0.15
CA VAL A 250 -9.63 -4.62 -0.45
C VAL A 250 -8.44 -4.38 -1.40
N PRO A 251 -7.24 -4.88 -1.09
CA PRO A 251 -6.80 -5.30 0.23
C PRO A 251 -6.69 -4.10 1.20
N ASN A 252 -6.80 -4.36 2.50
CA ASN A 252 -6.38 -3.40 3.54
C ASN A 252 -5.13 -3.87 4.30
N SER A 253 -4.51 -4.95 3.84
CA SER A 253 -3.23 -5.48 4.31
C SER A 253 -2.64 -6.42 3.26
N VAL A 254 -1.34 -6.72 3.36
CA VAL A 254 -0.68 -7.69 2.46
C VAL A 254 -1.31 -9.08 2.54
N LYS A 255 -1.89 -9.44 3.68
CA LYS A 255 -2.51 -10.75 3.93
C LYS A 255 -3.97 -10.84 3.46
N GLY A 256 -4.53 -9.76 2.91
CA GLY A 256 -5.93 -9.70 2.50
C GLY A 256 -6.68 -8.53 3.11
N ALA A 257 -8.00 -8.67 3.21
CA ALA A 257 -8.85 -7.65 3.80
C ALA A 257 -9.52 -8.17 5.08
N LYS A 258 -9.32 -7.47 6.20
CA LYS A 258 -10.03 -7.76 7.45
C LYS A 258 -10.87 -6.58 7.87
N LEU A 259 -12.16 -6.80 8.04
CA LEU A 259 -13.05 -5.84 8.66
C LEU A 259 -13.07 -6.10 10.17
N ASP A 260 -12.35 -5.29 10.94
CA ASP A 260 -12.33 -5.37 12.40
C ASP A 260 -13.57 -4.67 12.97
N PHE A 261 -14.42 -5.45 13.62
CA PHE A 261 -15.66 -5.00 14.24
C PHE A 261 -15.77 -5.58 15.66
N MET A 262 -14.78 -5.30 16.49
CA MET A 262 -14.72 -5.77 17.87
C MET A 262 -15.47 -4.86 18.84
N SER A 263 -16.14 -5.45 19.83
CA SER A 263 -16.97 -4.79 20.83
C SER A 263 -16.24 -3.67 21.56
N TRP A 264 -15.01 -3.90 22.00
CA TRP A 264 -14.18 -2.92 22.72
C TRP A 264 -13.89 -1.64 21.90
N ASN A 265 -13.95 -1.72 20.57
CA ASN A 265 -13.82 -0.58 19.66
C ASN A 265 -15.16 0.08 19.33
N GLN A 266 -16.28 -0.60 19.60
CA GLN A 266 -17.62 -0.14 19.23
C GLN A 266 -18.47 0.25 20.45
N VAL A 267 -17.96 0.18 21.68
CA VAL A 267 -18.67 0.63 22.90
C VAL A 267 -18.07 1.93 23.44
N ALA A 268 -18.92 2.77 24.03
CA ALA A 268 -18.51 3.93 24.83
C ALA A 268 -18.71 3.61 26.31
N ARG A 269 -17.71 3.92 27.14
CA ARG A 269 -17.77 3.70 28.59
C ARG A 269 -18.27 4.96 29.29
N LEU A 270 -19.25 4.83 30.15
CA LEU A 270 -19.83 5.96 30.87
C LEU A 270 -19.20 6.08 32.27
N LYS A 271 -18.93 7.31 32.68
CA LYS A 271 -18.51 7.66 34.05
C LYS A 271 -19.36 8.81 34.56
N THR A 272 -19.56 8.87 35.87
CA THR A 272 -20.24 9.98 36.52
C THR A 272 -19.76 10.11 37.96
N ASN A 273 -19.87 11.31 38.52
CA ASN A 273 -19.68 11.57 39.94
C ASN A 273 -20.97 11.34 40.78
N VAL A 274 -22.12 11.10 40.14
CA VAL A 274 -23.39 10.78 40.82
C VAL A 274 -23.91 9.44 40.27
N PRO A 275 -23.51 8.30 40.87
CA PRO A 275 -23.82 6.96 40.36
C PRO A 275 -25.31 6.70 40.12
N ASP A 276 -26.17 7.27 40.97
CA ASP A 276 -27.62 7.07 40.95
C ASP A 276 -28.35 8.02 39.96
N SER A 277 -27.62 8.78 39.16
CA SER A 277 -28.21 9.64 38.14
C SER A 277 -28.82 8.82 37.01
N MET A 278 -30.04 9.19 36.61
CA MET A 278 -30.79 8.57 35.51
C MET A 278 -30.14 8.91 34.19
N LEU A 279 -29.83 7.90 33.39
CA LEU A 279 -29.25 8.07 32.06
C LEU A 279 -30.35 8.34 31.03
N PHE A 280 -30.11 9.33 30.18
CA PHE A 280 -30.92 9.64 29.01
C PHE A 280 -30.12 9.40 27.73
N ILE A 281 -30.76 8.79 26.75
CA ILE A 281 -30.19 8.52 25.43
C ILE A 281 -31.14 9.10 24.39
N ASN A 282 -30.64 9.99 23.52
CA ASN A 282 -31.42 10.67 22.50
C ASN A 282 -32.68 11.37 23.04
N ASP A 283 -32.56 11.98 24.22
CA ASP A 283 -33.64 12.68 24.95
C ASP A 283 -34.73 11.74 25.55
N GLU A 284 -34.55 10.41 25.48
CA GLU A 284 -35.42 9.43 26.13
C GLU A 284 -34.79 8.86 27.41
N PRO A 285 -35.55 8.72 28.52
CA PRO A 285 -35.05 8.10 29.75
C PRO A 285 -34.82 6.61 29.56
N THR A 286 -33.70 6.09 30.08
CA THR A 286 -33.39 4.65 29.98
C THR A 286 -34.02 3.80 31.08
N GLU A 287 -34.60 4.44 32.10
CA GLU A 287 -35.02 3.85 33.38
C GLU A 287 -33.88 3.21 34.17
N LYS A 288 -32.63 3.45 33.76
CA LYS A 288 -31.42 2.94 34.38
C LYS A 288 -30.49 4.06 34.79
N THR A 289 -29.70 3.81 35.82
CA THR A 289 -28.67 4.75 36.24
C THR A 289 -27.43 4.64 35.35
N VAL A 290 -26.60 5.68 35.35
CA VAL A 290 -25.30 5.65 34.65
C VAL A 290 -24.43 4.49 35.17
N ALA A 291 -24.50 4.18 36.47
CA ALA A 291 -23.74 3.09 37.10
C ALA A 291 -24.23 1.68 36.72
N GLU A 292 -25.51 1.53 36.35
CA GLU A 292 -26.07 0.26 35.88
C GLU A 292 -25.72 -0.03 34.42
N VAL A 293 -25.70 1.00 33.57
CA VAL A 293 -25.43 0.82 32.13
C VAL A 293 -23.94 0.59 31.87
N LYS A 294 -23.04 1.39 32.49
CA LYS A 294 -21.56 1.37 32.38
C LYS A 294 -20.97 1.49 30.96
N GLU A 295 -21.51 0.79 29.99
CA GLU A 295 -21.09 0.79 28.59
C GLU A 295 -22.31 0.86 27.68
N LEU A 296 -22.20 1.63 26.60
CA LEU A 296 -23.20 1.74 25.56
C LEU A 296 -22.62 1.35 24.22
N GLY A 297 -23.31 0.47 23.50
CA GLY A 297 -22.94 0.14 22.15
C GLY A 297 -23.81 -0.94 21.51
N PRO A 298 -23.50 -1.30 20.25
CA PRO A 298 -22.44 -0.70 19.45
C PRO A 298 -22.75 0.71 18.95
N ILE A 299 -21.71 1.53 18.78
CA ILE A 299 -21.74 2.89 18.27
C ILE A 299 -20.81 2.92 17.07
N VAL A 300 -21.35 3.28 15.91
CA VAL A 300 -20.57 3.34 14.66
C VAL A 300 -20.18 4.77 14.29
N LYS A 301 -20.99 5.77 14.70
CA LYS A 301 -20.74 7.22 14.52
C LYS A 301 -21.30 8.05 15.67
N ASN A 302 -20.84 9.30 15.77
CA ASN A 302 -21.22 10.33 16.77
C ASN A 302 -22.67 10.80 16.65
N THR A 303 -23.60 9.86 16.75
CA THR A 303 -25.04 10.07 16.50
C THR A 303 -25.88 9.85 17.75
N VAL A 304 -25.30 9.24 18.78
CA VAL A 304 -25.96 8.96 20.05
C VAL A 304 -25.66 10.09 21.00
N ARG A 305 -26.70 10.79 21.45
CA ARG A 305 -26.60 11.84 22.47
C ARG A 305 -26.90 11.24 23.83
N VAL A 306 -26.06 11.55 24.81
CA VAL A 306 -26.27 11.14 26.20
C VAL A 306 -26.18 12.33 27.14
N TYR A 307 -26.96 12.26 28.21
CA TYR A 307 -26.81 13.10 29.39
C TYR A 307 -27.39 12.35 30.58
N ALA A 308 -27.08 12.82 31.79
CA ALA A 308 -27.66 12.28 33.01
C ALA A 308 -28.48 13.34 33.73
N GLU A 309 -29.50 12.90 34.47
CA GLU A 309 -30.31 13.75 35.34
C GLU A 309 -30.46 13.12 36.72
N TYR A 310 -30.49 13.93 37.77
CA TYR A 310 -30.88 13.48 39.11
C TYR A 310 -31.61 14.59 39.85
N ASN A 311 -32.35 14.22 40.91
CA ASN A 311 -32.91 15.18 41.84
C ASN A 311 -31.94 15.37 43.00
N ASN A 312 -31.51 16.60 43.25
CA ASN A 312 -30.67 16.91 44.40
C ASN A 312 -31.48 16.83 45.72
N ASP A 313 -30.81 16.99 46.87
CA ASP A 313 -31.46 16.93 48.19
C ASP A 313 -32.61 17.95 48.38
N LYS A 314 -32.66 18.99 47.54
CA LYS A 314 -33.73 20.01 47.53
C LYS A 314 -34.88 19.64 46.59
N GLY A 315 -34.88 18.43 46.01
CA GLY A 315 -35.86 17.99 45.02
C GLY A 315 -35.73 18.70 43.66
N GLN A 316 -34.65 19.43 43.42
CA GLN A 316 -34.45 20.13 42.14
C GLN A 316 -33.76 19.20 41.14
N LYS A 317 -34.28 19.20 39.92
CA LYS A 317 -33.73 18.44 38.81
C LYS A 317 -32.46 19.09 38.28
N VAL A 318 -31.34 18.36 38.32
CA VAL A 318 -30.04 18.78 37.81
C VAL A 318 -29.68 17.91 36.61
N ARG A 319 -29.08 18.50 35.58
CA ARG A 319 -28.75 17.84 34.31
C ARG A 319 -27.28 18.07 33.94
N THR A 320 -26.60 17.06 33.38
CA THR A 320 -25.25 17.20 32.81
C THR A 320 -25.28 17.87 31.44
N ALA A 321 -24.13 18.35 30.96
CA ALA A 321 -24.00 18.69 29.54
C ALA A 321 -24.31 17.46 28.66
N THR A 322 -24.97 17.69 27.53
CA THR A 322 -25.21 16.65 26.52
C THR A 322 -23.90 16.35 25.78
N LYS A 323 -23.55 15.06 25.70
CA LYS A 323 -22.37 14.58 24.98
C LYS A 323 -22.77 13.66 23.83
N TYR A 324 -22.00 13.70 22.75
CA TYR A 324 -22.15 12.77 21.64
C TYR A 324 -21.15 11.63 21.83
N LEU A 325 -21.64 10.40 21.88
CA LEU A 325 -20.78 9.24 22.08
C LEU A 325 -19.92 8.97 20.86
N LYS A 326 -18.64 8.67 21.08
CA LYS A 326 -17.73 8.12 20.08
C LYS A 326 -17.40 6.65 20.36
N PRO A 327 -17.15 5.83 19.32
CA PRO A 327 -16.69 4.46 19.50
C PRO A 327 -15.40 4.41 20.31
N GLY A 328 -15.33 3.54 21.33
CA GLY A 328 -14.14 3.33 22.17
C GLY A 328 -13.85 4.42 23.21
N GLU A 329 -14.66 5.48 23.30
CA GLU A 329 -14.35 6.59 24.20
C GLU A 329 -14.85 6.36 25.64
N VAL A 330 -14.28 7.12 26.58
CA VAL A 330 -14.80 7.24 27.94
C VAL A 330 -15.53 8.57 28.08
N VAL A 331 -16.84 8.51 28.30
CA VAL A 331 -17.73 9.67 28.42
C VAL A 331 -17.98 10.00 29.87
N ASP A 332 -17.52 11.19 30.25
CA ASP A 332 -17.73 11.74 31.58
C ASP A 332 -19.05 12.52 31.67
N LEU A 333 -20.02 11.97 32.38
CA LEU A 333 -21.32 12.57 32.71
C LEU A 333 -21.31 13.11 34.15
N SER A 334 -20.29 13.91 34.47
CA SER A 334 -20.21 14.57 35.77
C SER A 334 -21.11 15.81 35.82
N PHE A 335 -21.81 15.97 36.94
CA PHE A 335 -22.64 17.14 37.19
C PHE A 335 -21.78 18.31 37.66
N PRO A 336 -21.98 19.53 37.10
CA PRO A 336 -21.37 20.71 37.66
C PRO A 336 -21.91 20.90 39.08
N THR A 337 -21.02 21.07 40.04
CA THR A 337 -21.37 21.39 41.42
C THR A 337 -22.00 22.77 41.47
N VAL A 338 -23.34 22.83 41.42
CA VAL A 338 -24.09 24.08 41.57
C VAL A 338 -24.11 24.44 43.06
N GLY A 339 -23.24 25.37 43.47
CA GLY A 339 -23.47 26.31 44.56
C GLY A 339 -24.16 25.77 45.82
N LYS A 340 -23.63 24.70 46.40
CA LYS A 340 -23.53 24.57 47.86
C LYS A 340 -22.04 24.66 48.17
N ASP A 341 -21.69 25.36 49.23
CA ASP A 341 -20.34 25.42 49.78
C ASP A 341 -19.56 24.13 49.52
N ASN A 342 -18.28 24.27 49.15
CA ASN A 342 -17.29 23.19 49.10
C ASN A 342 -17.00 22.60 50.50
N THR A 343 -18.04 22.38 51.32
CA THR A 343 -18.01 21.86 52.68
C THR A 343 -18.99 20.70 52.89
N THR A 344 -19.27 19.91 51.86
CA THR A 344 -19.14 18.45 52.09
C THR A 344 -17.73 18.05 51.73
N LYS A 345 -16.84 18.36 52.69
CA LYS A 345 -15.64 17.58 52.98
C LYS A 345 -16.01 16.10 52.82
N SER A 346 -15.75 15.50 51.65
CA SER A 346 -14.92 14.30 51.67
C SER A 346 -13.76 14.75 52.52
N SER A 347 -13.68 14.26 53.76
CA SER A 347 -12.59 14.63 54.65
C SER A 347 -11.33 14.56 53.79
N GLY A 348 -10.69 15.71 53.53
CA GLY A 348 -9.46 15.86 52.73
C GLY A 348 -8.29 15.20 53.46
N LYS A 349 -8.55 14.04 54.03
CA LYS A 349 -7.61 13.17 54.68
C LYS A 349 -6.98 12.40 53.56
N ILE A 350 -5.74 12.79 53.32
CA ILE A 350 -4.77 11.97 52.64
C ILE A 350 -4.91 10.54 53.17
N SER A 351 -5.17 9.60 52.26
CA SER A 351 -5.18 8.17 52.60
C SER A 351 -3.91 7.51 52.09
N ARG A 352 -3.46 6.47 52.78
CA ARG A 352 -2.22 5.75 52.45
C ARG A 352 -2.29 5.17 51.04
N SER A 353 -3.37 4.46 50.74
CA SER A 353 -3.58 3.81 49.44
C SER A 353 -3.67 4.81 48.29
N SER A 354 -4.28 5.97 48.51
CA SER A 354 -4.42 7.00 47.46
C SER A 354 -3.09 7.71 47.19
N ALA A 355 -2.33 8.04 48.23
CA ALA A 355 -0.98 8.60 48.12
C ALA A 355 -0.03 7.64 47.40
N GLU A 356 0.00 6.37 47.81
CA GLU A 356 0.81 5.33 47.18
C GLU A 356 0.43 5.11 45.70
N SER A 357 -0.87 5.08 45.39
CA SER A 357 -1.35 4.94 44.01
C SER A 357 -1.03 6.16 43.15
N PHE A 358 -1.04 7.35 43.74
CA PHE A 358 -0.65 8.58 43.07
C PHE A 358 0.82 8.55 42.66
N VAL A 359 1.73 8.18 43.56
CA VAL A 359 3.18 8.06 43.23
C VAL A 359 3.41 7.09 42.07
N LYS A 360 2.72 5.94 42.06
CA LYS A 360 2.82 4.99 40.94
C LYS A 360 2.37 5.61 39.60
N ARG A 361 1.33 6.44 39.59
CA ARG A 361 0.89 7.16 38.38
C ARG A 361 1.90 8.23 37.98
N TYR A 362 2.35 9.05 38.92
CA TYR A 362 3.38 10.07 38.71
C TYR A 362 4.66 9.45 38.13
N ARG A 363 5.15 8.35 38.70
CA ARG A 363 6.32 7.64 38.21
C ARG A 363 6.16 7.28 36.74
N ARG A 364 5.04 6.64 36.36
CA ARG A 364 4.74 6.27 34.96
C ARG A 364 4.88 7.43 33.98
N VAL A 365 4.33 8.60 34.33
CA VAL A 365 4.45 9.79 33.48
C VAL A 365 5.84 10.43 33.55
N TYR A 366 6.56 10.28 34.67
CA TYR A 366 7.93 10.75 34.83
C TYR A 366 8.93 10.04 33.91
N GLU A 367 8.86 8.72 33.73
CA GLU A 367 9.70 8.03 32.71
C GLU A 367 9.41 8.52 31.31
N ARG A 368 8.14 8.77 30.99
CA ARG A 368 7.78 9.33 29.69
C ARG A 368 8.44 10.70 29.51
N ALA A 369 8.39 11.55 30.54
CA ALA A 369 9.05 12.85 30.52
C ALA A 369 10.56 12.72 30.29
N LEU A 370 11.23 11.79 31.00
CA LEU A 370 12.65 11.49 30.81
C LEU A 370 12.95 11.06 29.37
N ASN A 371 12.26 10.05 28.85
CA ASN A 371 12.51 9.48 27.52
C ASN A 371 12.11 10.39 26.36
N THR A 372 11.27 11.41 26.60
CA THR A 372 10.89 12.40 25.59
C THR A 372 11.61 13.73 25.77
N ASN A 373 12.51 13.83 26.77
CA ASN A 373 13.21 15.04 27.18
C ASN A 373 12.29 16.28 27.28
N THR A 374 11.07 16.12 27.85
CA THR A 374 10.11 17.21 28.03
C THR A 374 9.36 17.08 29.34
N ILE A 375 9.11 18.23 30.00
CA ILE A 375 8.38 18.29 31.28
C ILE A 375 6.86 18.11 31.13
N LYS A 376 6.29 18.32 29.93
CA LYS A 376 4.84 18.32 29.68
C LYS A 376 4.08 17.14 30.31
N PRO A 377 4.56 15.88 30.28
CA PRO A 377 3.83 14.75 30.87
C PRO A 377 3.65 14.83 32.39
N ILE A 378 4.51 15.57 33.10
CA ILE A 378 4.48 15.68 34.56
C ILE A 378 4.02 17.04 35.08
N GLU A 379 3.88 18.05 34.21
CA GLU A 379 3.58 19.43 34.59
C GLU A 379 2.36 19.56 35.51
N THR A 380 1.27 18.87 35.17
CA THR A 380 0.02 18.85 35.97
C THR A 380 0.12 18.13 37.33
N TYR A 381 1.24 17.46 37.61
CA TYR A 381 1.51 16.79 38.88
C TYR A 381 2.38 17.63 39.81
N LEU A 382 2.92 18.76 39.34
CA LEU A 382 3.86 19.59 40.09
C LEU A 382 3.14 20.80 40.69
N VAL A 383 3.62 21.25 41.85
CA VAL A 383 3.16 22.51 42.45
C VAL A 383 3.97 23.66 41.85
N GLU A 384 3.30 24.59 41.17
CA GLU A 384 3.94 25.78 40.60
C GLU A 384 4.69 26.56 41.70
N GLY A 385 5.95 26.92 41.42
CA GLY A 385 6.83 27.61 42.38
C GLY A 385 7.41 26.73 43.49
N SER A 386 7.17 25.41 43.50
CA SER A 386 7.86 24.53 44.44
C SER A 386 9.31 24.27 44.02
N ALA A 387 10.19 24.03 44.98
CA ALA A 387 11.61 23.73 44.72
C ALA A 387 11.79 22.53 43.78
N TYR A 388 10.88 21.55 43.84
CA TYR A 388 10.93 20.40 42.95
C TYR A 388 10.42 20.71 41.54
N ALA A 389 9.40 21.57 41.40
CA ALA A 389 8.97 22.05 40.09
C ALA A 389 10.08 22.85 39.40
N GLU A 390 10.77 23.73 40.13
CA GLU A 390 11.93 24.47 39.62
C GLU A 390 13.07 23.53 39.21
N LYS A 391 13.39 22.53 40.03
CA LYS A 391 14.38 21.49 39.70
C LYS A 391 14.03 20.72 38.43
N MET A 392 12.77 20.33 38.25
CA MET A 392 12.32 19.64 37.05
C MET A 392 12.36 20.54 35.82
N ASN A 393 11.93 21.80 35.94
CA ASN A 393 12.05 22.79 34.88
C ASN A 393 13.51 22.94 34.44
N ALA A 394 14.43 23.16 35.38
CA ALA A 394 15.87 23.25 35.08
C ALA A 394 16.42 21.98 34.40
N TYR A 395 15.98 20.79 34.84
CA TYR A 395 16.41 19.51 34.27
C TYR A 395 15.98 19.34 32.79
N PHE A 396 14.78 19.79 32.43
CA PHE A 396 14.21 19.64 31.08
C PHE A 396 14.48 20.83 30.14
N VAL A 397 15.05 21.93 30.63
CA VAL A 397 15.45 23.09 29.81
C VAL A 397 16.61 22.74 28.86
N VAL A 398 17.49 21.80 29.24
CA VAL A 398 18.64 21.40 28.42
C VAL A 398 18.20 20.40 27.34
N PRO A 399 18.26 20.75 26.04
CA PRO A 399 17.93 19.81 24.98
C PRO A 399 18.96 18.69 24.94
N ARG A 400 18.48 17.44 24.98
CA ARG A 400 19.32 16.24 24.79
C ARG A 400 18.75 15.42 23.63
N PRO A 401 19.59 14.88 22.73
CA PRO A 401 19.13 13.99 21.68
C PRO A 401 18.48 12.74 22.28
N ILE A 402 17.18 12.56 22.07
CA ILE A 402 16.41 11.44 22.65
C ILE A 402 16.89 10.06 22.17
N GLU A 403 17.64 10.02 21.07
CA GLU A 403 18.24 8.81 20.51
C GLU A 403 19.45 8.32 21.31
N GLN A 404 20.02 9.17 22.17
CA GLN A 404 21.27 8.89 22.89
C GLN A 404 21.07 8.41 24.33
N PHE A 405 19.84 8.29 24.81
CA PHE A 405 19.59 7.76 26.14
C PHE A 405 18.19 7.19 26.31
N LYS A 406 18.06 6.19 27.19
CA LYS A 406 16.78 5.58 27.52
C LYS A 406 16.72 5.20 28.98
N TYR A 407 15.59 5.51 29.61
CA TYR A 407 15.22 5.05 30.93
C TYR A 407 14.16 3.95 30.77
N ASN A 408 14.38 2.81 31.41
CA ASN A 408 13.43 1.69 31.44
C ASN A 408 13.18 1.29 32.89
N PHE A 409 12.09 1.76 33.47
CA PHE A 409 11.73 1.45 34.85
C PHE A 409 11.09 0.07 34.93
N ILE A 410 11.75 -0.84 35.64
CA ILE A 410 11.35 -2.25 35.74
C ILE A 410 10.61 -2.55 37.05
N GLY A 411 10.79 -1.71 38.08
CA GLY A 411 10.21 -1.94 39.40
C GLY A 411 9.96 -0.65 40.19
N ILE A 412 8.87 -0.65 40.96
CA ILE A 412 8.61 0.33 42.03
C ILE A 412 7.99 -0.38 43.22
N THR A 413 8.68 -0.33 44.36
CA THR A 413 8.25 -0.95 45.60
C THR A 413 8.06 0.13 46.66
N ASN A 414 6.86 0.22 47.23
CA ASN A 414 6.58 1.12 48.34
C ASN A 414 7.24 0.57 49.60
N GLN A 415 8.20 1.29 50.17
CA GLN A 415 8.88 0.94 51.42
C GLN A 415 8.11 1.47 52.63
N ASN A 416 7.70 2.73 52.58
CA ASN A 416 7.03 3.38 53.69
C ASN A 416 6.02 4.43 53.18
N THR A 417 4.99 4.68 53.98
CA THR A 417 4.10 5.82 53.78
C THR A 417 3.71 6.41 55.11
N VAL A 418 4.07 7.67 55.33
CA VAL A 418 3.73 8.46 56.51
C VAL A 418 2.69 9.50 56.10
N ILE A 419 1.61 9.60 56.86
CA ILE A 419 0.57 10.59 56.63
C ILE A 419 0.62 11.58 57.78
N GLU A 420 0.77 12.85 57.46
CA GLU A 420 0.57 13.96 58.36
C GLU A 420 -0.78 14.64 58.07
N ALA A 421 -1.15 15.66 58.83
CA ALA A 421 -2.49 16.24 58.78
C ALA A 421 -2.92 16.70 57.37
N ASP A 422 -1.98 17.24 56.59
CA ASP A 422 -2.20 17.87 55.28
C ASP A 422 -1.20 17.43 54.20
N LYS A 423 -0.27 16.52 54.52
CA LYS A 423 0.72 15.98 53.57
C LYS A 423 0.98 14.49 53.75
N ALA A 424 1.47 13.86 52.69
CA ALA A 424 1.90 12.46 52.68
C ALA A 424 3.37 12.37 52.28
N PHE A 425 4.12 11.49 52.95
CA PHE A 425 5.46 11.10 52.54
C PHE A 425 5.42 9.64 52.09
N VAL A 426 5.67 9.41 50.80
CA VAL A 426 5.70 8.05 50.23
C VAL A 426 7.14 7.75 49.85
N THR A 427 7.75 6.77 50.51
CA THR A 427 9.11 6.31 50.20
C THR A 427 9.05 5.06 49.32
N THR A 428 9.73 5.08 48.20
CA THR A 428 9.78 3.99 47.22
C THR A 428 11.22 3.61 46.90
N VAL A 429 11.44 2.32 46.65
CA VAL A 429 12.64 1.82 45.95
C VAL A 429 12.26 1.63 44.49
N GLU A 430 12.97 2.32 43.61
CA GLU A 430 12.77 2.27 42.16
C GLU A 430 13.96 1.61 41.49
N GLU A 431 13.68 0.70 40.57
CA GLU A 431 14.69 0.00 39.78
C GLU A 431 14.48 0.34 38.31
N TYR A 432 15.55 0.77 37.64
CA TYR A 432 15.51 1.09 36.23
C TYR A 432 16.85 0.87 35.53
N TYR A 433 16.79 0.51 34.25
CA TYR A 433 17.96 0.57 33.38
C TYR A 433 18.10 1.96 32.80
N TYR A 434 19.30 2.51 32.88
CA TYR A 434 19.71 3.66 32.09
C TYR A 434 20.62 3.18 30.97
N THR A 435 20.23 3.43 29.73
CA THR A 435 21.04 3.19 28.54
C THR A 435 21.60 4.52 28.06
N GLY A 436 22.92 4.63 27.94
CA GLY A 436 23.60 5.82 27.44
C GLY A 436 23.86 5.78 25.92
N ALA A 437 24.62 6.76 25.41
CA ALA A 437 24.92 6.89 23.99
C ALA A 437 25.85 5.80 23.43
N ASP A 438 26.49 5.03 24.33
CA ASP A 438 27.34 3.88 24.04
C ASP A 438 26.55 2.55 24.02
N ASP A 439 25.21 2.63 24.08
CA ASP A 439 24.27 1.51 24.18
C ASP A 439 24.49 0.59 25.40
N GLN A 440 25.34 1.00 26.35
CA GLN A 440 25.53 0.26 27.59
C GLN A 440 24.39 0.58 28.56
N SER A 441 23.79 -0.47 29.11
CA SER A 441 22.68 -0.37 30.07
C SER A 441 23.18 -0.64 31.48
N VAL A 442 23.00 0.33 32.37
CA VAL A 442 23.35 0.22 33.79
C VAL A 442 22.07 0.11 34.61
N LEU A 443 21.98 -0.94 35.43
CA LEU A 443 20.90 -1.08 36.41
C LEU A 443 21.14 -0.07 37.54
N ASN A 444 20.13 0.75 37.82
CA ASN A 444 20.12 1.68 38.92
C ASN A 444 19.01 1.30 39.89
N THR A 445 19.34 1.33 41.18
CA THR A 445 18.38 1.19 42.28
C THR A 445 18.46 2.47 43.10
N VAL A 446 17.35 3.19 43.21
CA VAL A 446 17.29 4.47 43.94
C VAL A 446 16.17 4.45 44.95
N THR A 447 16.41 5.05 46.12
CA THR A 447 15.35 5.30 47.09
C THR A 447 14.88 6.74 46.95
N LYS A 448 13.57 6.94 46.77
CA LYS A 448 12.95 8.26 46.66
C LYS A 448 11.89 8.43 47.71
N THR A 449 11.84 9.61 48.34
CA THR A 449 10.74 10.02 49.20
C THR A 449 9.99 11.17 48.54
N TYR A 450 8.72 10.93 48.23
CA TYR A 450 7.79 11.88 47.64
C TYR A 450 7.02 12.59 48.75
N GLU A 451 7.13 13.91 48.80
CA GLU A 451 6.25 14.76 49.60
C GLU A 451 5.06 15.17 48.74
N LEU A 452 3.87 14.76 49.17
CA LEU A 452 2.61 14.97 48.48
C LEU A 452 1.70 15.89 49.27
N HIS A 453 1.14 16.90 48.61
CA HIS A 453 0.14 17.79 49.18
C HIS A 453 -1.20 17.59 48.45
N LEU A 454 -2.29 18.06 49.03
CA LEU A 454 -3.55 18.22 48.31
C LEU A 454 -3.64 19.65 47.79
N ASP A 455 -3.93 19.82 46.51
CA ASP A 455 -4.19 21.14 45.92
C ASP A 455 -5.57 21.68 46.35
N VAL A 456 -5.91 22.89 45.88
CA VAL A 456 -7.20 23.55 46.16
C VAL A 456 -8.42 22.75 45.66
N THR A 457 -8.20 21.73 44.83
CA THR A 457 -9.22 20.81 44.31
C THR A 457 -9.20 19.43 44.98
N ASN A 458 -8.42 19.25 46.05
CA ASN A 458 -8.16 17.98 46.74
C ASN A 458 -7.50 16.91 45.86
N ASN A 459 -6.75 17.30 44.83
CA ASN A 459 -5.91 16.38 44.07
C ASN A 459 -4.50 16.33 44.67
N TYR A 460 -3.91 15.13 44.65
CA TYR A 460 -2.51 14.98 45.03
C TYR A 460 -1.61 15.71 44.03
N VAL A 461 -0.61 16.41 44.57
CA VAL A 461 0.45 17.07 43.82
C VAL A 461 1.80 16.72 44.45
N VAL A 462 2.84 16.61 43.63
CA VAL A 462 4.22 16.38 44.11
C VAL A 462 4.82 17.73 44.49
N TYR A 463 4.98 17.93 45.80
CA TYR A 463 5.59 19.13 46.35
C TYR A 463 7.11 19.04 46.33
N ASN A 464 7.66 17.90 46.76
CA ASN A 464 9.09 17.65 46.81
C ASN A 464 9.45 16.18 46.55
N VAL A 465 10.67 15.92 46.06
CA VAL A 465 11.24 14.57 45.96
C VAL A 465 12.70 14.57 46.39
N VAL A 466 13.01 13.80 47.41
CA VAL A 466 14.38 13.55 47.89
C VAL A 466 14.83 12.19 47.38
N GLU A 467 15.97 12.14 46.69
CA GLU A 467 16.61 10.91 46.22
C GLU A 467 17.84 10.62 47.09
N SER A 468 17.95 9.39 47.57
CA SER A 468 19.15 8.86 48.22
C SER A 468 19.64 7.64 47.45
N ARG A 469 20.94 7.60 47.19
CA ARG A 469 21.64 6.50 46.52
C ARG A 469 22.36 5.62 47.53
#